data_AF-A0A7X7HVW7-F1
#
_entry.id   AF-A0A7X7HVW7-F1
#
_cell.length_a   1.000
_cell.length_b   1.000
_cell.length_c   1.000
_cell.angle_alpha   90.00
_cell.angle_beta   90.00
_cell.angle_gamma   90.00
#
_symmetry.space_group_name_H-M   'P 1'
#
loop_
_entity.id
_entity.type
_entity.pdbx_description
1 polymer ?
#
loop_
_entity_poly.entity_id
_entity_poly.type
_entity_poly.pdbx_seq_one_letter_code
_entity_poly.pdbx_strand_id
1 'polypeptide(L)'
;MLQRTVVLVDTSYLLASFYNSWEEGARGQLEISLATVVHRLDQVAHGLVDQPVQRQNWYDGIPDSGPHRYQRTLRVIEGVQLRAGQLIEWGDRRTQKAVDTLLVADMIQAAYKG
;
A
#
# COMPACT_ATOMS: atom_id res chain seq x y z
N MET A 1 24.17 -8.75 -12.22
CA MET A 1 23.31 -8.17 -11.18
C MET A 1 22.09 -9.05 -11.03
N LEU A 2 21.67 -9.37 -9.79
CA LEU A 2 20.37 -10.02 -9.58
C LEU A 2 19.30 -8.97 -9.84
N GLN A 3 18.43 -9.22 -10.82
CA GLN A 3 17.26 -8.38 -11.05
C GLN A 3 16.29 -8.59 -9.89
N ARG A 4 15.71 -7.50 -9.38
CA ARG A 4 14.84 -7.50 -8.19
C ARG A 4 13.61 -6.69 -8.48
N THR A 5 12.44 -7.28 -8.25
CA THR A 5 11.17 -6.59 -8.39
C THR A 5 10.76 -6.00 -7.05
N VAL A 6 10.45 -4.70 -7.03
CA VAL A 6 9.83 -4.03 -5.89
C VAL A 6 8.46 -3.52 -6.34
N VAL A 7 7.43 -3.81 -5.55
CA VAL A 7 6.07 -3.31 -5.81
C VAL A 7 5.83 -2.10 -4.91
N LEU A 8 5.38 -0.99 -5.50
CA LEU A 8 5.04 0.24 -4.77
C LEU A 8 3.51 0.39 -4.79
N VAL A 9 2.89 0.39 -3.61
CA VAL A 9 1.43 0.35 -3.46
C VAL A 9 0.95 1.63 -2.79
N ASP A 10 0.16 2.43 -3.50
CA ASP A 10 -0.69 3.45 -2.88
C ASP A 10 -1.85 2.73 -2.16
N THR A 11 -1.75 2.67 -0.83
CA THR A 11 -2.68 1.89 -0.01
C THR A 11 -4.07 2.50 -0.01
N SER A 12 -4.16 3.82 0.15
CA SER A 12 -5.43 4.52 0.27
C SER A 12 -6.19 4.49 -1.05
N TYR A 13 -5.50 4.70 -2.16
CA TYR A 13 -6.13 4.60 -3.49
C TYR A 13 -6.60 3.17 -3.79
N LEU A 14 -5.79 2.15 -3.49
CA LEU A 14 -6.14 0.76 -3.74
C LEU A 14 -7.38 0.34 -2.92
N LEU A 15 -7.38 0.62 -1.61
CA LEU A 15 -8.51 0.26 -0.74
C LEU A 15 -9.77 1.04 -1.11
N ALA A 16 -9.67 2.34 -1.42
CA ALA A 16 -10.81 3.13 -1.90
C ALA A 16 -11.37 2.54 -3.22
N SER A 17 -10.49 2.13 -4.13
CA SER A 17 -10.90 1.50 -5.39
C SER A 17 -11.67 0.19 -5.15
N PHE A 18 -11.23 -0.64 -4.20
CA PHE A 18 -11.98 -1.84 -3.81
C PHE A 18 -13.38 -1.49 -3.28
N TYR A 19 -13.49 -0.56 -2.33
CA TYR A 19 -14.78 -0.17 -1.76
C TYR A 19 -15.72 0.45 -2.80
N ASN A 20 -15.17 1.21 -3.76
CA ASN A 20 -15.93 1.84 -4.84
C ASN A 20 -16.37 0.85 -5.92
N SER A 21 -15.62 -0.23 -6.14
CA SER A 21 -15.96 -1.26 -7.13
C SER A 21 -17.17 -2.12 -6.75
N TRP A 22 -17.65 -2.00 -5.51
CA TRP A 22 -18.79 -2.76 -5.02
C TRP A 22 -20.09 -1.96 -5.03
N GLU A 23 -21.20 -2.62 -5.34
CA GLU A 23 -22.55 -2.03 -5.29
C GLU A 23 -22.89 -1.55 -3.87
N GLU A 24 -23.66 -0.47 -3.78
CA GLU A 24 -23.92 0.32 -2.58
C GLU A 24 -24.43 -0.49 -1.36
N GLY A 25 -25.09 -1.63 -1.59
CA GLY A 25 -25.69 -2.45 -0.52
C GLY A 25 -24.75 -3.41 0.23
N ALA A 26 -23.55 -3.71 -0.31
CA ALA A 26 -22.67 -4.74 0.29
C ALA A 26 -21.38 -4.17 0.93
N ARG A 27 -21.17 -2.86 0.87
CA ARG A 27 -20.00 -2.17 1.46
C ARG A 27 -19.85 -2.36 2.98
N GLY A 28 -20.96 -2.49 3.71
CA GLY A 28 -20.97 -2.59 5.17
C GLY A 28 -20.57 -3.97 5.73
N GLN A 29 -20.51 -5.02 4.90
CA GLN A 29 -20.27 -6.40 5.33
C GLN A 29 -18.95 -6.98 4.81
N LEU A 30 -18.21 -6.22 4.00
CA LEU A 30 -16.99 -6.68 3.34
C LEU A 30 -15.75 -6.44 4.21
N GLU A 31 -15.19 -7.52 4.74
CA GLU A 31 -13.80 -7.53 5.22
C GLU A 31 -12.85 -7.88 4.07
N ILE A 32 -12.00 -6.93 3.68
CA ILE A 32 -10.91 -7.18 2.73
C ILE A 32 -9.82 -7.97 3.45
N SER A 33 -9.52 -9.17 2.95
CA SER A 33 -8.33 -9.93 3.38
C SER A 33 -7.07 -9.29 2.79
N LEU A 34 -6.37 -8.48 3.59
CA LEU A 34 -5.13 -7.84 3.17
C LEU A 34 -4.04 -8.85 2.77
N ALA A 35 -3.97 -10.00 3.44
CA ALA A 35 -3.03 -11.07 3.07
C ALA A 35 -3.32 -11.62 1.67
N THR A 36 -4.60 -11.79 1.33
CA THR A 36 -5.00 -12.22 -0.03
C THR A 36 -4.65 -11.17 -1.07
N VAL A 37 -4.84 -9.88 -0.77
CA VAL A 37 -4.46 -8.78 -1.68
C VAL A 37 -2.95 -8.76 -1.91
N VAL A 38 -2.15 -8.84 -0.85
CA VAL A 38 -0.68 -8.91 -0.93
C VAL A 38 -0.24 -10.09 -1.78
N HIS A 39 -0.77 -11.28 -1.51
CA HIS A 39 -0.44 -12.47 -2.30
C HIS A 39 -0.85 -12.35 -3.77
N ARG A 40 -2.01 -11.76 -4.06
CA ARG A 40 -2.45 -11.54 -5.44
C ARG A 40 -1.56 -10.56 -6.18
N LEU A 41 -1.13 -9.47 -5.53
CA LEU A 41 -0.18 -8.52 -6.11
C LEU A 41 1.16 -9.19 -6.42
N ASP A 42 1.61 -10.11 -5.56
CA ASP A 42 2.83 -10.90 -5.77
C ASP A 42 2.73 -11.73 -7.05
N GLN A 43 1.64 -12.48 -7.21
CA GLN A 43 1.37 -13.31 -8.40
C GLN A 43 1.29 -12.47 -9.68
N VAL A 44 0.59 -11.33 -9.62
CA VAL A 44 0.45 -10.42 -10.78
C VAL A 44 1.80 -9.83 -11.16
N ALA A 45 2.56 -9.33 -10.19
CA ALA A 45 3.87 -8.77 -10.45
C ALA A 45 4.83 -9.82 -11.03
N HIS A 46 4.87 -11.02 -10.44
CA HIS A 46 5.68 -12.13 -10.96
C HIS A 46 5.33 -12.47 -12.42
N GLY A 47 4.03 -12.58 -12.73
CA GLY A 47 3.58 -12.87 -14.11
C GLY A 47 3.89 -11.76 -15.13
N LEU A 48 4.10 -10.51 -14.68
CA LEU A 48 4.43 -9.39 -15.57
C LEU A 48 5.91 -9.27 -15.89
N VAL A 49 6.80 -9.65 -14.96
CA VAL A 49 8.25 -9.41 -15.10
C VAL A 49 9.13 -10.66 -14.93
N ASP A 50 8.53 -11.84 -14.77
CA ASP A 50 9.18 -13.16 -14.61
C ASP A 50 10.31 -13.18 -13.56
N GLN A 51 10.10 -12.43 -12.48
CA GLN A 51 11.06 -12.28 -11.39
C GLN A 51 10.34 -12.35 -10.05
N PRO A 52 11.01 -12.83 -8.99
CA PRO A 52 10.43 -12.80 -7.65
C PRO A 52 10.31 -11.36 -7.17
N VAL A 53 9.21 -11.07 -6.47
CA VAL A 53 9.04 -9.81 -5.75
C VAL A 53 9.90 -9.87 -4.49
N GLN A 54 10.85 -8.94 -4.38
CA GLN A 54 11.70 -8.82 -3.21
C GLN A 54 10.92 -8.21 -2.02
N ARG A 55 10.05 -7.24 -2.32
CA ARG A 55 9.29 -6.49 -1.32
C ARG A 55 8.11 -5.76 -1.94
N GLN A 56 7.02 -5.67 -1.18
CA GLN A 56 5.94 -4.73 -1.44
C GLN A 56 6.02 -3.58 -0.42
N ASN A 57 6.22 -2.35 -0.91
CA ASN A 57 6.19 -1.14 -0.11
C ASN A 57 4.80 -0.52 -0.19
N TRP A 58 4.11 -0.44 0.95
CA TRP A 58 2.75 0.07 1.06
C TRP A 58 2.78 1.46 1.68
N TYR A 59 2.32 2.46 0.94
CA TYR A 59 2.39 3.87 1.34
C TYR A 59 1.04 4.31 1.91
N ASP A 60 1.06 4.90 3.10
CA ASP A 60 -0.18 5.38 3.74
C ASP A 60 0.08 6.45 4.81
N GLY A 61 -0.94 7.25 5.12
CA GLY A 61 -0.89 8.23 6.20
C GLY A 61 -1.28 7.62 7.55
N ILE A 62 -0.43 7.77 8.57
CA ILE A 62 -0.75 7.38 9.94
C ILE A 62 -1.24 8.61 10.72
N PRO A 63 -2.40 8.55 11.40
CA PRO A 63 -2.86 9.67 12.23
C PRO A 63 -2.06 9.78 13.51
N ASP A 64 -2.10 10.95 14.15
CA ASP A 64 -1.40 11.19 15.42
C ASP A 64 -1.89 10.27 16.55
N SER A 65 -3.12 9.75 16.46
CA SER A 65 -3.66 8.71 17.36
C SER A 65 -3.02 7.33 17.21
N GLY A 66 -2.14 7.15 16.22
CA GLY A 66 -1.49 5.89 15.87
C GLY A 66 -2.20 5.12 14.75
N PRO A 67 -1.59 4.01 14.28
CA PRO A 67 -2.01 3.34 13.06
C PRO A 67 -3.39 2.69 13.18
N HIS A 68 -4.19 2.74 12.11
CA HIS A 68 -5.47 2.03 12.00
C HIS A 68 -5.30 0.51 12.00
N ARG A 69 -6.40 -0.24 12.22
CA ARG A 69 -6.37 -1.72 12.28
C ARG A 69 -5.71 -2.33 11.04
N TYR A 70 -6.13 -1.92 9.84
CA TYR A 70 -5.61 -2.47 8.59
C TYR A 70 -4.11 -2.17 8.41
N GLN A 71 -3.62 -1.00 8.85
CA GLN A 71 -2.20 -0.65 8.81
C GLN A 71 -1.38 -1.56 9.74
N ARG A 72 -1.91 -1.87 10.93
CA ARG A 72 -1.28 -2.84 11.85
C ARG A 72 -1.26 -4.25 11.25
N THR A 73 -2.34 -4.66 10.59
CA THR A 73 -2.42 -5.93 9.87
C THR A 73 -1.40 -5.98 8.73
N LEU A 74 -1.28 -4.94 7.90
CA LEU A 74 -0.29 -4.89 6.81
C LEU A 74 1.14 -5.07 7.31
N ARG A 75 1.50 -4.41 8.43
CA ARG A 75 2.87 -4.42 8.98
C ARG A 75 3.39 -5.79 9.41
N VAL A 76 2.50 -6.77 9.64
CA VAL A 76 2.88 -8.12 10.09
C VAL A 76 2.86 -9.15 8.96
N ILE A 77 2.47 -8.76 7.75
CA ILE A 77 2.49 -9.65 6.59
C ILE A 77 3.93 -9.75 6.07
N GLU A 78 4.39 -10.97 5.84
CA GLU A 78 5.73 -11.22 5.28
C GLU A 78 5.89 -10.56 3.91
N GLY A 79 7.08 -10.01 3.63
CA GLY A 79 7.37 -9.32 2.38
C GLY A 79 6.75 -7.92 2.24
N VAL A 80 5.95 -7.48 3.22
CA VAL A 80 5.34 -6.14 3.26
C VAL A 80 6.16 -5.18 4.12
N GLN A 81 6.34 -3.96 3.61
CA GLN A 81 6.82 -2.83 4.40
C GLN A 81 5.83 -1.67 4.33
N LEU A 82 5.28 -1.27 5.48
CA LEU A 82 4.50 -0.04 5.57
C LEU A 82 5.44 1.17 5.58
N ARG A 83 5.24 2.08 4.63
CA ARG A 83 5.95 3.35 4.45
C ARG A 83 4.99 4.48 4.85
N ALA A 84 5.19 5.04 6.03
CA ALA A 84 4.24 5.95 6.64
C ALA A 84 4.56 7.43 6.33
N GLY A 85 3.59 8.15 5.77
CA GLY A 85 3.47 9.59 5.93
C GLY A 85 2.60 9.93 7.15
N GLN A 86 2.08 11.15 7.21
CA GLN A 86 1.21 11.59 8.30
C GLN A 86 -0.21 11.82 7.79
N LEU A 87 -1.22 11.36 8.53
CA LEU A 87 -2.61 11.74 8.32
C LEU A 87 -2.93 12.90 9.25
N ILE A 88 -3.11 14.10 8.68
CA ILE A 88 -3.36 15.33 9.43
C ILE A 88 -4.79 15.82 9.20
N GLU A 89 -5.31 16.59 10.15
CA GLU A 89 -6.53 17.36 9.97
C GLU A 89 -6.18 18.71 9.31
N TRP A 90 -6.92 19.08 8.27
CA TRP A 90 -6.81 20.34 7.56
C TRP A 90 -8.22 20.89 7.35
N GLY A 91 -8.63 21.82 8.23
CA GLY A 91 -10.02 22.29 8.27
C GLY A 91 -10.97 21.13 8.53
N ASP A 92 -12.02 21.01 7.71
CA ASP A 92 -13.04 19.96 7.83
C ASP A 92 -12.66 18.63 7.15
N ARG A 93 -11.40 18.48 6.72
CA ARG A 93 -10.94 17.30 5.98
C ARG A 93 -9.71 16.68 6.63
N ARG A 94 -9.56 15.38 6.45
CA ARG A 94 -8.30 14.69 6.69
C ARG A 94 -7.49 14.62 5.40
N THR A 95 -6.20 14.93 5.49
CA THR A 95 -5.28 14.90 4.35
C THR A 95 -4.01 14.13 4.69
N GLN A 96 -3.46 13.46 3.68
CA GLN A 96 -2.21 12.73 3.79
C GLN A 96 -1.05 13.64 3.43
N LYS A 97 -0.12 13.82 4.36
CA LYS A 97 1.08 14.61 4.18
C LYS A 97 2.26 13.69 3.92
N ALA A 98 3.05 14.04 2.89
CA ALA A 98 4.29 13.39 2.47
C ALA A 98 4.18 11.94 1.94
N VAL A 99 2.98 11.35 1.87
CA VAL A 99 2.79 9.98 1.35
C VAL A 99 3.25 9.87 -0.10
N ASP A 100 2.73 10.73 -0.99
CA ASP A 100 3.12 10.74 -2.41
C ASP A 100 4.61 11.05 -2.60
N THR A 101 5.12 12.01 -1.82
CA THR A 101 6.54 12.38 -1.85
C THR A 101 7.43 11.19 -1.48
N LEU A 102 7.04 10.42 -0.46
CA LEU A 102 7.77 9.23 -0.01
C LEU A 102 7.73 8.12 -1.06
N LEU A 103 6.56 7.90 -1.69
CA LEU A 103 6.39 6.93 -2.77
C LEU A 103 7.31 7.27 -3.95
N VAL A 104 7.24 8.50 -4.44
CA VAL A 104 8.07 8.97 -5.56
C VAL A 104 9.56 8.90 -5.21
N ALA A 105 9.95 9.32 -4.01
CA ALA A 105 11.34 9.27 -3.57
C ALA A 105 11.88 7.82 -3.57
N ASP A 106 11.12 6.86 -3.05
CA ASP A 106 11.51 5.46 -3.06
C ASP A 106 11.56 4.87 -4.47
N MET A 107 10.64 5.27 -5.35
CA MET A 107 10.64 4.87 -6.76
C MET A 107 11.93 5.29 -7.46
N ILE A 108 12.33 6.56 -7.29
CA ILE A 108 13.58 7.08 -7.85
C ILE A 108 14.79 6.37 -7.23
N GLN A 109 14.79 6.12 -5.92
CA GLN A 109 15.89 5.39 -5.29
C GLN A 109 16.02 3.95 -5.78
N ALA A 110 14.90 3.26 -5.99
CA ALA A 110 14.89 1.91 -6.53
C ALA A 110 15.42 1.89 -7.96
N ALA A 111 15.04 2.86 -8.79
CA ALA A 111 15.51 3.00 -10.16
C ALA A 111 17.01 3.34 -10.25
N TYR A 112 17.56 4.10 -9.30
CA TYR A 112 18.98 4.48 -9.31
C TYR A 112 19.92 3.41 -8.72
N LYS A 113 19.44 2.63 -7.76
CA LYS A 113 20.24 1.60 -7.06
C LYS A 113 20.11 0.19 -7.64
N GLY A 114 19.16 -0.03 -8.54
CA GLY A 114 18.95 -1.29 -9.26
C GLY A 114 19.95 -1.45 -10.40
#